data_AF-A0ABD1CSC8-F1
#
_entry.id   AF-A0ABD1CSC8-F1
#
_cell.length_a   1.000
_cell.length_b   1.000
_cell.length_c   1.000
_cell.angle_alpha   90.00
_cell.angle_beta   90.00
_cell.angle_gamma   90.00
#
_symmetry.space_group_name_H-M   'P 1'
#
loop_
_entity.id
_entity.type
_entity.pdbx_description
1 polymer ?
#
loop_
_entity_poly.entity_id
_entity_poly.type
_entity_poly.pdbx_seq_one_letter_code
_entity_poly.pdbx_strand_id
1 'polypeptide(L)'
;MRTRSSANQGLSVRNSPSTRKKSRNILMSNISDLVERFNSIALQEGSYPELTAEQEEEIEKALHGGPNTDTIITRFHLIITRADLSTLAGDNRLNDQIINFYMNLLVERNAADPHLPRLYAMNTFFVPKLLSAGHAALRRWTRKVDLFAHDLILVPVHIAGLDHWCMAIVDLGQHTIRYYDSLGGGRPNHQVMDALERYLREESLDKRGKPLERPDFEKRHMRECPRQEYSNDCGVFSCAFAEHEARKVAVKGFGQAQMAYFRRKMVYEISKGRLLT
;
A
#
# COMPACT_ATOMS: atom_id res chain seq x y z
N MET A 1 -67.45 47.06 3.71
CA MET A 1 -66.12 47.59 4.11
C MET A 1 -65.51 46.60 5.10
N ARG A 2 -64.19 46.34 4.98
CA ARG A 2 -63.33 45.37 5.70
C ARG A 2 -63.14 44.00 5.04
N THR A 3 -62.07 43.96 4.26
CA THR A 3 -61.39 42.87 3.56
C THR A 3 -60.73 41.89 4.54
N ARG A 4 -60.81 40.58 4.25
CA ARG A 4 -59.93 39.56 4.85
C ARG A 4 -58.89 39.16 3.80
N SER A 5 -57.63 39.47 4.09
CA SER A 5 -56.45 39.04 3.34
C SER A 5 -56.06 37.62 3.74
N SER A 6 -55.98 36.72 2.77
CA SER A 6 -55.41 35.38 2.93
C SER A 6 -53.88 35.47 2.77
N ALA A 7 -53.15 35.35 3.88
CA ALA A 7 -51.69 35.25 3.85
C ALA A 7 -51.28 33.84 3.38
N ASN A 8 -50.64 33.80 2.22
CA ASN A 8 -50.02 32.63 1.63
C ASN A 8 -48.75 32.27 2.44
N GLN A 9 -48.75 31.17 3.19
CA GLN A 9 -47.55 30.64 3.84
C GLN A 9 -46.66 29.93 2.82
N GLY A 10 -45.76 30.68 2.21
CA GLY A 10 -44.62 30.11 1.50
C GLY A 10 -43.55 29.65 2.50
N LEU A 11 -43.48 28.34 2.76
CA LEU A 11 -42.35 27.70 3.44
C LEU A 11 -41.09 27.84 2.58
N SER A 12 -40.36 28.94 2.76
CA SER A 12 -38.99 29.08 2.26
C SER A 12 -38.07 28.26 3.17
N VAL A 13 -37.78 27.02 2.78
CA VAL A 13 -36.70 26.22 3.38
C VAL A 13 -35.38 26.87 2.98
N ARG A 14 -34.96 27.90 3.73
CA ARG A 14 -33.60 28.45 3.61
C ARG A 14 -32.62 27.43 4.18
N ASN A 15 -32.08 26.57 3.32
CA ASN A 15 -30.94 25.73 3.67
C ASN A 15 -29.76 26.61 4.07
N SER A 16 -29.45 26.62 5.37
CA SER A 16 -28.34 27.38 5.94
C SER A 16 -26.99 26.95 5.33
N PRO A 17 -25.97 27.84 5.27
CA PRO A 17 -24.65 27.49 4.75
C PRO A 17 -24.02 26.26 5.44
N SER A 18 -24.33 26.08 6.73
CA SER A 18 -23.95 24.93 7.56
C SER A 18 -24.55 23.61 7.07
N THR A 19 -25.84 23.57 6.75
CA THR A 19 -26.54 22.36 6.26
C THR A 19 -26.12 21.97 4.84
N ARG A 20 -25.82 22.96 3.97
CA ARG A 20 -25.24 22.70 2.64
C ARG A 20 -23.83 22.12 2.71
N LYS A 21 -22.98 22.62 3.62
CA LYS A 21 -21.62 22.11 3.82
C LYS A 21 -21.64 20.68 4.39
N LYS A 22 -22.53 20.41 5.36
CA LYS A 22 -22.73 19.06 5.92
C LYS A 22 -23.25 18.08 4.86
N SER A 23 -24.21 18.49 4.03
CA SER A 23 -24.76 17.65 2.94
C SER A 23 -23.74 17.38 1.83
N ARG A 24 -22.93 18.38 1.45
CA ARG A 24 -21.80 18.17 0.51
C ARG A 24 -20.76 17.21 1.08
N ASN A 25 -20.43 17.31 2.37
CA ASN A 25 -19.47 16.40 3.00
C ASN A 25 -20.00 14.96 3.04
N ILE A 26 -21.29 14.76 3.33
CA ILE A 26 -21.92 13.43 3.29
C ILE A 26 -21.94 12.87 1.86
N LEU A 27 -22.30 13.67 0.86
CA LEU A 27 -22.29 13.25 -0.53
C LEU A 27 -20.88 12.87 -1.02
N MET A 28 -19.87 13.66 -0.65
CA MET A 28 -18.47 13.38 -1.01
C MET A 28 -17.94 12.11 -0.31
N SER A 29 -18.30 11.89 0.95
CA SER A 29 -17.98 10.63 1.66
C SER A 29 -18.60 9.43 0.93
N ASN A 30 -19.90 9.49 0.63
CA ASN A 30 -20.60 8.40 -0.06
C ASN A 30 -20.03 8.09 -1.45
N ILE A 31 -19.53 9.11 -2.16
CA ILE A 31 -18.87 8.93 -3.47
C ILE A 31 -17.50 8.27 -3.27
N SER A 32 -16.70 8.70 -2.29
CA SER A 32 -15.42 8.06 -1.96
C SER A 32 -15.61 6.58 -1.66
N ASP A 33 -16.59 6.25 -0.82
CA ASP A 33 -16.91 4.88 -0.44
C ASP A 33 -17.39 4.04 -1.65
N LEU A 34 -18.05 4.67 -2.62
CA LEU A 34 -18.50 4.00 -3.84
C LEU A 34 -17.31 3.72 -4.77
N VAL A 35 -16.42 4.70 -4.94
CA VAL A 35 -15.19 4.58 -5.75
C VAL A 35 -14.30 3.49 -5.16
N GLU A 36 -14.07 3.46 -3.85
CA GLU A 36 -13.25 2.43 -3.21
C GLU A 36 -13.86 1.04 -3.28
N ARG A 37 -15.19 0.93 -3.17
CA ARG A 37 -15.89 -0.34 -3.42
C ARG A 37 -15.74 -0.79 -4.87
N PHE A 38 -15.92 0.12 -5.82
CA PHE A 38 -15.72 -0.16 -7.24
C PHE A 38 -14.29 -0.62 -7.52
N ASN A 39 -13.29 0.06 -6.96
CA ASN A 39 -11.88 -0.31 -7.12
C ASN A 39 -11.56 -1.66 -6.51
N SER A 40 -12.09 -1.93 -5.33
CA SER A 40 -11.96 -3.23 -4.67
C SER A 40 -12.56 -4.36 -5.52
N ILE A 41 -13.72 -4.12 -6.15
CA ILE A 41 -14.34 -5.05 -7.09
C ILE A 41 -13.48 -5.21 -8.34
N ALA A 42 -13.02 -4.12 -8.93
CA ALA A 42 -12.19 -4.10 -10.14
C ALA A 42 -10.88 -4.90 -9.94
N LEU A 43 -10.21 -4.73 -8.80
CA LEU A 43 -9.05 -5.53 -8.42
C LEU A 43 -9.39 -7.02 -8.31
N GLN A 44 -10.52 -7.33 -7.67
CA GLN A 44 -10.94 -8.71 -7.46
C GLN A 44 -11.32 -9.42 -8.77
N GLU A 45 -11.89 -8.69 -9.72
CA GLU A 45 -12.30 -9.18 -11.05
C GLU A 45 -11.18 -9.10 -12.09
N GLY A 46 -10.04 -8.51 -11.75
CA GLY A 46 -8.93 -8.32 -12.68
C GLY A 46 -9.18 -7.30 -13.79
N SER A 47 -10.17 -6.43 -13.59
CA SER A 47 -10.55 -5.37 -14.53
C SER A 47 -9.82 -4.09 -14.17
N TYR A 48 -8.61 -3.92 -14.70
CA TYR A 48 -7.81 -2.72 -14.46
C TYR A 48 -8.11 -1.63 -15.50
N PRO A 49 -8.35 -0.37 -15.09
CA PRO A 49 -8.64 0.70 -16.04
C PRO A 49 -7.43 0.99 -16.94
N GLU A 50 -7.65 1.15 -18.24
CA GLU A 50 -6.61 1.53 -19.19
C GLU A 50 -6.00 2.89 -18.83
N LEU A 51 -4.70 3.03 -19.09
CA LEU A 51 -4.02 4.32 -18.97
C LEU A 51 -4.42 5.20 -20.16
N THR A 52 -4.84 6.43 -19.88
CA THR A 52 -5.18 7.41 -20.92
C THR A 52 -3.93 7.82 -21.71
N ALA A 53 -4.11 8.32 -22.93
CA ALA A 53 -3.00 8.82 -23.76
C ALA A 53 -2.16 9.90 -23.05
N GLU A 54 -2.82 10.76 -22.27
CA GLU A 54 -2.16 11.79 -21.46
C GLU A 54 -1.30 11.16 -20.34
N GLN A 55 -1.81 10.14 -19.65
CA GLN A 55 -1.04 9.41 -18.64
C GLN A 55 0.16 8.69 -19.27
N GLU A 56 -0.01 8.12 -20.46
CA GLU A 56 1.07 7.46 -21.18
C GLU A 56 2.17 8.44 -21.62
N GLU A 57 1.81 9.63 -22.10
CA GLU A 57 2.79 10.70 -22.40
C GLU A 57 3.57 11.11 -21.14
N GLU A 58 2.89 11.24 -20.00
CA GLU A 58 3.53 11.56 -18.72
C GLU A 58 4.48 10.45 -18.24
N ILE A 59 4.13 9.18 -18.46
CA ILE A 59 5.00 8.03 -18.19
C ILE A 59 6.26 8.09 -19.06
N GLU A 60 6.12 8.28 -20.37
CA GLU A 60 7.26 8.36 -21.28
C GLU A 60 8.19 9.53 -20.92
N LYS A 61 7.61 10.68 -20.57
CA LYS A 61 8.39 11.84 -20.09
C LYS A 61 9.10 11.56 -18.76
N ALA A 62 8.47 10.84 -17.85
CA ALA A 62 9.08 10.47 -16.58
C ALA A 62 10.22 9.45 -16.75
N LEU A 63 10.13 8.55 -17.72
CA LEU A 63 11.17 7.56 -18.01
C LEU A 63 12.31 8.11 -18.87
N HIS A 64 12.01 8.99 -19.83
CA HIS A 64 12.94 9.34 -20.91
C HIS A 64 13.17 10.84 -21.12
N GLY A 65 12.49 11.71 -20.37
CA GLY A 65 12.51 13.16 -20.56
C GLY A 65 13.76 13.90 -20.07
N GLY A 66 14.85 13.22 -19.71
CA GLY A 66 16.06 13.87 -19.21
C GLY A 66 17.12 12.89 -18.66
N PRO A 67 18.21 13.40 -18.05
CA PRO A 67 19.25 12.58 -17.41
C PRO A 67 18.73 11.64 -16.33
N ASN A 68 19.42 10.52 -16.15
CA ASN A 68 19.12 9.53 -15.10
C ASN A 68 19.28 10.08 -13.68
N THR A 69 20.09 11.13 -13.50
CA THR A 69 20.33 11.79 -12.20
C THR A 69 19.23 12.77 -11.81
N ASP A 70 18.29 13.07 -12.70
CA ASP A 70 17.20 13.99 -12.40
C ASP A 70 16.34 13.46 -11.28
N THR A 71 16.05 14.31 -10.30
CA THR A 71 15.01 14.03 -9.30
C THR A 71 13.63 14.12 -9.96
N ILE A 72 12.90 13.02 -9.96
CA ILE A 72 11.50 12.96 -10.40
C ILE A 72 10.58 13.49 -9.30
N ILE A 73 10.78 13.02 -8.07
CA ILE A 73 9.97 13.43 -6.91
C ILE A 73 10.74 13.29 -5.61
N THR A 74 10.52 14.22 -4.68
CA THR A 74 10.98 14.12 -3.29
C THR A 74 9.76 14.10 -2.37
N ARG A 75 9.50 12.96 -1.73
CA ARG A 75 8.36 12.77 -0.82
C ARG A 75 8.66 11.65 0.18
N PHE A 76 8.00 11.66 1.34
CA PHE A 76 8.21 10.66 2.40
C PHE A 76 9.66 10.59 2.92
N HIS A 77 10.42 11.68 2.74
CA HIS A 77 11.88 11.73 2.98
C HIS A 77 12.71 10.82 2.07
N LEU A 78 12.13 10.40 0.94
CA LEU A 78 12.77 9.67 -0.14
C LEU A 78 12.93 10.61 -1.34
N ILE A 79 14.00 10.40 -2.10
CA ILE A 79 14.26 11.09 -3.36
C ILE A 79 14.25 10.00 -4.43
N ILE A 80 13.29 10.08 -5.34
CA ILE A 80 13.21 9.17 -6.49
C ILE A 80 13.84 9.88 -7.67
N THR A 81 14.96 9.34 -8.14
CA THR A 81 15.60 9.78 -9.37
C THR A 81 15.00 9.08 -10.58
N ARG A 82 15.31 9.58 -11.78
CA ARG A 82 14.94 8.92 -13.02
C ARG A 82 15.59 7.54 -13.14
N ALA A 83 16.82 7.37 -12.63
CA ALA A 83 17.48 6.06 -12.55
C ALA A 83 16.65 5.07 -11.72
N ASP A 84 16.15 5.48 -10.55
CA ASP A 84 15.29 4.64 -9.72
C ASP A 84 14.00 4.29 -10.48
N LEU A 85 13.34 5.29 -11.08
CA LEU A 85 12.09 5.08 -11.82
C LEU A 85 12.28 4.16 -13.03
N SER A 86 13.44 4.21 -13.68
CA SER A 86 13.79 3.36 -14.82
C SER A 86 13.85 1.87 -14.46
N THR A 87 13.94 1.52 -13.17
CA THR A 87 13.81 0.11 -12.73
C THR A 87 12.41 -0.46 -12.97
N LEU A 88 11.40 0.38 -13.19
CA LEU A 88 10.06 -0.03 -13.62
C LEU A 88 9.95 -0.22 -15.14
N ALA A 89 10.89 0.31 -15.93
CA ALA A 89 10.82 0.19 -17.39
C ALA A 89 11.14 -1.23 -17.88
N GLY A 90 10.38 -1.70 -18.88
CA GLY A 90 10.55 -3.04 -19.46
C GLY A 90 10.59 -4.13 -18.40
N ASP A 91 11.56 -5.03 -18.52
CA ASP A 91 11.73 -6.18 -17.61
C ASP A 91 12.81 -5.94 -16.54
N ASN A 92 13.05 -4.69 -16.14
CA ASN A 92 14.05 -4.39 -15.11
C ASN A 92 13.61 -4.86 -13.70
N ARG A 93 14.57 -5.17 -12.83
CA ARG A 93 14.29 -5.47 -11.41
C ARG A 93 14.09 -4.19 -10.63
N LEU A 94 13.04 -4.14 -9.82
CA LEU A 94 12.80 -3.00 -8.94
C LEU A 94 13.90 -2.88 -7.88
N ASN A 95 14.34 -1.66 -7.63
CA ASN A 95 15.22 -1.37 -6.51
C ASN A 95 14.42 -1.09 -5.22
N ASP A 96 15.15 -0.92 -4.13
CA ASP A 96 14.61 -0.64 -2.81
C ASP A 96 13.90 0.71 -2.72
N GLN A 97 14.37 1.74 -3.44
CA GLN A 97 13.76 3.08 -3.42
C GLN A 97 12.32 3.03 -3.96
N ILE A 98 12.09 2.34 -5.08
CA ILE A 98 10.77 2.19 -5.67
C ILE A 98 9.82 1.44 -4.73
N ILE A 99 10.27 0.34 -4.13
CA ILE A 99 9.43 -0.44 -3.20
C ILE A 99 9.11 0.40 -1.95
N ASN A 100 10.10 1.03 -1.33
CA ASN A 100 9.89 1.87 -0.15
C ASN A 100 8.94 3.03 -0.45
N PHE A 101 9.07 3.68 -1.60
CA PHE A 101 8.20 4.78 -1.98
C PHE A 101 6.76 4.30 -2.21
N TYR A 102 6.59 3.19 -2.94
CA TYR A 102 5.27 2.64 -3.21
C TYR A 102 4.55 2.20 -1.93
N MET A 103 5.25 1.57 -0.98
CA MET A 103 4.65 1.23 0.32
C MET A 103 4.15 2.47 1.07
N ASN A 104 4.88 3.60 1.00
CA ASN A 104 4.44 4.86 1.61
C ASN A 104 3.21 5.47 0.90
N LEU A 105 3.08 5.29 -0.42
CA LEU A 105 1.85 5.66 -1.14
C LEU A 105 0.64 4.86 -0.63
N LEU A 106 0.81 3.56 -0.38
CA LEU A 106 -0.25 2.72 0.21
C LEU A 106 -0.64 3.23 1.60
N VAL A 107 0.35 3.48 2.47
CA VAL A 107 0.12 4.00 3.83
C VAL A 107 -0.64 5.31 3.80
N GLU A 108 -0.25 6.25 2.93
CA GLU A 108 -0.93 7.54 2.82
C GLU A 108 -2.37 7.40 2.32
N ARG A 109 -2.59 6.62 1.25
CA ARG A 109 -3.94 6.38 0.72
C ARG A 109 -4.85 5.76 1.76
N ASN A 110 -4.36 4.75 2.48
CA ASN A 110 -5.13 4.10 3.55
C ASN A 110 -5.40 5.01 4.74
N ALA A 111 -4.47 5.91 5.09
CA ALA A 111 -4.70 6.88 6.15
C ALA A 111 -5.76 7.94 5.79
N ALA A 112 -5.96 8.19 4.49
CA ALA A 112 -6.95 9.14 4.00
C ALA A 112 -8.39 8.58 3.96
N ASP A 113 -8.56 7.25 4.04
CA ASP A 113 -9.86 6.59 3.97
C ASP A 113 -10.17 5.79 5.26
N PRO A 114 -11.20 6.18 6.03
CA PRO A 114 -11.55 5.51 7.28
C PRO A 114 -12.13 4.09 7.11
N HIS A 115 -12.49 3.69 5.89
CA HIS A 115 -12.98 2.34 5.58
C HIS A 115 -11.87 1.33 5.30
N LEU A 116 -10.63 1.82 5.10
CA LEU A 116 -9.46 0.99 4.86
C LEU A 116 -8.69 0.71 6.16
N PRO A 117 -7.94 -0.42 6.23
CA PRO A 117 -7.07 -0.70 7.37
C PRO A 117 -5.97 0.36 7.51
N ARG A 118 -5.64 0.72 8.75
CA ARG A 118 -4.46 1.53 9.06
C ARG A 118 -3.20 0.71 8.80
N LEU A 119 -2.31 1.25 7.99
CA LEU A 119 -1.09 0.56 7.57
C LEU A 119 0.15 1.16 8.22
N TYR A 120 1.12 0.31 8.54
CA TYR A 120 2.51 0.73 8.72
C TYR A 120 3.40 -0.04 7.74
N ALA A 121 4.35 0.64 7.11
CA ALA A 121 5.30 0.00 6.21
C ALA A 121 6.70 -0.02 6.85
N MET A 122 7.27 -1.20 7.00
CA MET A 122 8.70 -1.35 7.26
C MET A 122 9.48 -1.04 5.99
N ASN A 123 10.66 -0.42 6.11
CA ASN A 123 11.52 -0.24 4.95
C ASN A 123 12.19 -1.57 4.55
N THR A 124 12.69 -1.65 3.34
CA THR A 124 13.35 -2.83 2.75
C THR A 124 14.60 -3.32 3.50
N PHE A 125 15.23 -2.47 4.32
CA PHE A 125 16.41 -2.82 5.12
C PHE A 125 16.05 -3.42 6.49
N PHE A 126 14.77 -3.39 6.88
CA PHE A 126 14.29 -3.88 8.16
C PHE A 126 14.60 -5.37 8.36
N VAL A 127 14.21 -6.23 7.42
CA VAL A 127 14.37 -7.68 7.58
C VAL A 127 15.85 -8.11 7.60
N PRO A 128 16.72 -7.64 6.68
CA PRO A 128 18.15 -7.93 6.78
C PRO A 128 18.76 -7.51 8.13
N LYS A 129 18.36 -6.35 8.65
CA LYS A 129 18.85 -5.86 9.94
C LYS A 129 18.29 -6.67 11.13
N LEU A 130 17.02 -7.04 11.07
CA LEU A 130 16.37 -7.86 12.08
C LEU A 130 17.03 -9.24 12.19
N LEU A 131 17.27 -9.90 11.05
CA LEU A 131 17.89 -11.23 11.04
C LEU A 131 19.34 -11.21 11.50
N SER A 132 20.09 -10.16 11.19
CA SER A 132 21.52 -10.07 11.53
C SER A 132 21.79 -9.57 12.95
N ALA A 133 20.95 -8.67 13.49
CA ALA A 133 21.24 -7.95 14.74
C ALA A 133 20.09 -7.93 15.75
N GLY A 134 18.93 -8.51 15.43
CA GLY A 134 17.77 -8.57 16.29
C GLY A 134 17.13 -7.21 16.58
N HIS A 135 16.15 -7.20 17.49
CA HIS A 135 15.40 -6.00 17.89
C HIS A 135 16.27 -4.88 18.45
N ALA A 136 17.32 -5.20 19.20
CA ALA A 136 18.17 -4.21 19.87
C ALA A 136 18.72 -3.16 18.88
N ALA A 137 19.08 -3.58 17.67
CA ALA A 137 19.58 -2.68 16.63
C ALA A 137 18.48 -1.87 15.92
N LEU A 138 17.22 -2.26 16.09
CA LEU A 138 16.03 -1.67 15.46
C LEU A 138 15.21 -0.81 16.41
N ARG A 139 15.48 -0.82 17.73
CA ARG A 139 14.75 -0.07 18.77
C ARG A 139 14.47 1.40 18.42
N ARG A 140 15.36 2.05 17.68
CA ARG A 140 15.21 3.47 17.32
C ARG A 140 14.33 3.71 16.09
N TRP A 141 14.10 2.70 15.26
CA TRP A 141 13.41 2.83 13.97
C TRP A 141 11.93 3.20 14.14
N THR A 142 11.32 2.70 15.22
CA THR A 142 9.92 2.92 15.59
C THR A 142 9.80 3.85 16.81
N ARG A 143 10.82 4.64 17.15
CA ARG A 143 10.83 5.47 18.37
C ARG A 143 9.62 6.41 18.50
N LYS A 144 9.05 6.86 17.38
CA LYS A 144 7.90 7.77 17.33
C LYS A 144 6.63 7.10 16.79
N VAL A 145 6.60 5.77 16.73
CA VAL A 145 5.51 5.00 16.12
C VAL A 145 5.05 3.93 17.08
N ASP A 146 3.75 3.90 17.36
CA ASP A 146 3.13 2.74 18.00
C ASP A 146 2.67 1.76 16.91
N LEU A 147 3.45 0.69 16.68
CA LEU A 147 3.10 -0.34 15.70
C LEU A 147 1.74 -0.99 16.01
N PHE A 148 1.41 -1.12 17.30
CA PHE A 148 0.19 -1.80 17.75
C PHE A 148 -1.07 -0.94 17.59
N ALA A 149 -0.89 0.32 17.19
CA ALA A 149 -1.97 1.19 16.76
C ALA A 149 -2.27 1.08 15.26
N HIS A 150 -1.69 0.12 14.54
CA HIS A 150 -2.02 -0.15 13.14
C HIS A 150 -2.77 -1.47 13.02
N ASP A 151 -3.42 -1.69 11.87
CA ASP A 151 -4.18 -2.91 11.63
C ASP A 151 -3.33 -3.91 10.84
N LEU A 152 -2.60 -3.43 9.83
CA LEU A 152 -1.64 -4.21 9.03
C LEU A 152 -0.25 -3.59 9.06
N ILE A 153 0.78 -4.44 9.11
CA ILE A 153 2.18 -4.04 8.89
C ILE A 153 2.66 -4.70 7.60
N LEU A 154 3.03 -3.86 6.62
CA LEU A 154 3.62 -4.26 5.36
C LEU A 154 5.13 -4.41 5.55
N VAL A 155 5.69 -5.56 5.18
CA VAL A 155 7.10 -5.86 5.37
C VAL A 155 7.69 -6.40 4.07
N PRO A 156 8.33 -5.55 3.26
CA PRO A 156 9.12 -5.99 2.12
C PRO A 156 10.26 -6.91 2.58
N VAL A 157 10.45 -8.03 1.88
CA VAL A 157 11.48 -9.03 2.20
C VAL A 157 12.39 -9.21 0.99
N HIS A 158 13.66 -8.79 1.11
CA HIS A 158 14.67 -9.05 0.08
C HIS A 158 15.43 -10.34 0.40
N ILE A 159 15.41 -11.29 -0.52
CA ILE A 159 16.24 -12.49 -0.47
C ILE A 159 17.51 -12.23 -1.28
N ALA A 160 18.52 -11.64 -0.63
CA ALA A 160 19.73 -11.15 -1.29
C ALA A 160 20.44 -12.19 -2.18
N GLY A 161 20.50 -13.46 -1.76
CA GLY A 161 21.16 -14.52 -2.54
C GLY A 161 20.47 -14.88 -3.86
N LEU A 162 19.19 -14.53 -4.01
CA LEU A 162 18.41 -14.73 -5.25
C LEU A 162 18.06 -13.41 -5.92
N ASP A 163 18.38 -12.29 -5.27
CA ASP A 163 17.92 -10.94 -5.61
C ASP A 163 16.41 -10.94 -5.94
N HIS A 164 15.64 -11.44 -4.96
CA HIS A 164 14.21 -11.70 -5.08
C HIS A 164 13.44 -10.93 -4.02
N TRP A 165 12.32 -10.31 -4.44
CA TRP A 165 11.42 -9.61 -3.55
C TRP A 165 10.22 -10.48 -3.20
N CYS A 166 9.96 -10.57 -1.90
CA CYS A 166 8.75 -11.13 -1.32
C CYS A 166 8.05 -10.07 -0.46
N MET A 167 6.83 -10.36 -0.04
CA MET A 167 6.06 -9.50 0.86
C MET A 167 5.55 -10.30 2.06
N ALA A 168 5.85 -9.84 3.27
CA ALA A 168 5.20 -10.33 4.47
C ALA A 168 4.17 -9.30 4.97
N ILE A 169 3.02 -9.79 5.39
CA ILE A 169 1.91 -8.98 5.92
C ILE A 169 1.62 -9.48 7.33
N VAL A 170 1.86 -8.62 8.32
CA VAL A 170 1.44 -8.88 9.69
C VAL A 170 0.05 -8.28 9.87
N ASP A 171 -0.94 -9.12 10.13
CA ASP A 171 -2.27 -8.69 10.50
C ASP A 171 -2.43 -8.77 12.03
N LEU A 172 -2.44 -7.60 12.67
CA LEU A 172 -2.51 -7.50 14.13
C LEU A 172 -3.90 -7.84 14.66
N GLY A 173 -4.96 -7.60 13.87
CA GLY A 173 -6.33 -7.95 14.27
C GLY A 173 -6.59 -9.44 14.20
N GLN A 174 -6.18 -10.08 13.11
CA GLN A 174 -6.33 -11.52 12.90
C GLN A 174 -5.24 -12.35 13.57
N HIS A 175 -4.16 -11.73 14.05
CA HIS A 175 -2.97 -12.43 14.56
C HIS A 175 -2.40 -13.41 13.54
N THR A 176 -2.20 -12.94 12.30
CA THR A 176 -1.58 -13.74 11.25
C THR A 176 -0.33 -13.07 10.71
N ILE A 177 0.66 -13.88 10.32
CA ILE A 177 1.79 -13.45 9.50
C ILE A 177 1.65 -14.19 8.18
N ARG A 178 1.33 -13.46 7.12
CA ARG A 178 1.09 -13.99 5.78
C ARG A 178 2.29 -13.66 4.90
N TYR A 179 2.89 -14.69 4.30
CA TYR A 179 4.09 -14.56 3.46
C TYR A 179 3.75 -14.85 2.01
N TYR A 180 3.99 -13.87 1.15
CA TYR A 180 3.75 -13.93 -0.29
C TYR A 180 5.07 -14.00 -1.04
N ASP A 181 5.17 -14.97 -1.95
CA ASP A 181 6.33 -15.22 -2.81
C ASP A 181 5.82 -15.59 -4.21
N SER A 182 6.09 -14.73 -5.19
CA SER A 182 5.62 -14.92 -6.57
C SER A 182 6.36 -16.02 -7.33
N LEU A 183 7.61 -16.35 -6.98
CA LEU A 183 8.35 -17.46 -7.63
C LEU A 183 7.78 -18.82 -7.27
N GLY A 184 7.30 -18.96 -6.03
CA GLY A 184 6.79 -20.23 -5.53
C GLY A 184 7.81 -21.34 -5.43
N GLY A 185 7.35 -22.55 -5.12
CA GLY A 185 8.19 -23.75 -4.99
C GLY A 185 9.17 -23.78 -3.79
N GLY A 186 9.45 -22.64 -3.16
CA GLY A 186 10.30 -22.53 -1.98
C GLY A 186 9.65 -23.09 -0.70
N ARG A 187 10.49 -23.53 0.23
CA ARG A 187 10.04 -23.78 1.61
C ARG A 187 9.56 -22.45 2.20
N PRO A 188 8.52 -22.46 3.07
CA PRO A 188 8.12 -21.24 3.73
C PRO A 188 9.30 -20.59 4.45
N ASN A 189 9.44 -19.27 4.33
CA ASN A 189 10.50 -18.54 5.00
C ASN A 189 10.18 -18.38 6.50
N HIS A 190 10.19 -19.50 7.21
CA HIS A 190 9.92 -19.59 8.65
C HIS A 190 10.88 -18.70 9.43
N GLN A 191 12.14 -18.59 9.00
CA GLN A 191 13.12 -17.71 9.62
C GLN A 191 12.63 -16.26 9.70
N VAL A 192 12.11 -15.71 8.60
CA VAL A 192 11.56 -14.34 8.59
C VAL A 192 10.30 -14.26 9.45
N MET A 193 9.36 -15.20 9.30
CA MET A 193 8.10 -15.16 10.05
C MET A 193 8.31 -15.29 11.57
N ASP A 194 9.24 -16.14 12.02
CA ASP A 194 9.62 -16.31 13.42
C ASP A 194 10.36 -15.08 13.96
N ALA A 195 11.19 -14.45 13.14
CA ALA A 195 11.86 -13.20 13.50
C ALA A 195 10.86 -12.05 13.67
N LEU A 196 9.85 -11.95 12.79
CA LEU A 196 8.79 -10.95 12.88
C LEU A 196 7.95 -11.11 14.16
N GLU A 197 7.52 -12.34 14.47
CA GLU A 197 6.77 -12.63 15.69
C GLU A 197 7.58 -12.26 16.95
N ARG A 198 8.85 -12.67 17.00
CA ARG A 198 9.76 -12.30 18.09
C ARG A 198 9.95 -10.79 18.20
N TYR A 199 10.15 -10.12 17.07
CA TYR A 199 10.27 -8.66 17.03
C TYR A 199 9.05 -7.99 17.64
N LEU A 200 7.82 -8.44 17.33
CA LEU A 200 6.60 -7.86 17.91
C LEU A 200 6.50 -8.08 19.42
N ARG A 201 6.95 -9.23 19.94
CA ARG A 201 7.01 -9.48 21.39
C ARG A 201 7.97 -8.50 22.07
N GLU A 202 9.17 -8.37 21.52
CA GLU A 202 10.23 -7.48 22.05
C GLU A 202 9.85 -6.00 21.92
N GLU A 203 9.19 -5.62 20.82
CA GLU A 203 8.71 -4.26 20.57
C GLU A 203 7.57 -3.87 21.51
N SER A 204 6.64 -4.78 21.83
CA SER A 204 5.60 -4.51 22.83
C SER A 204 6.21 -4.23 24.21
N LEU A 205 7.20 -5.03 24.62
CA LEU A 205 7.90 -4.81 25.88
C LEU A 205 8.65 -3.48 25.89
N ASP A 206 9.39 -3.15 24.83
CA ASP A 206 10.20 -1.93 24.75
C ASP A 206 9.36 -0.65 24.64
N LYS A 207 8.27 -0.66 23.86
CA LYS A 207 7.46 0.55 23.59
C LYS A 207 6.28 0.74 24.53
N ARG A 208 5.63 -0.36 24.92
CA ARG A 208 4.41 -0.32 25.73
C ARG A 208 4.66 -0.73 27.17
N GLY A 209 5.85 -1.23 27.51
CA GLY A 209 6.19 -1.69 28.85
C GLY A 209 5.42 -2.94 29.28
N LYS A 210 4.79 -3.66 28.33
CA LYS A 210 3.99 -4.85 28.63
C LYS A 210 4.18 -5.96 27.60
N PRO A 211 4.03 -7.24 28.00
CA PRO A 211 4.03 -8.36 27.08
C PRO A 211 2.94 -8.20 26.00
N LEU A 212 3.21 -8.75 24.82
CA LEU A 212 2.20 -8.84 23.77
C LEU A 212 1.11 -9.82 24.22
N GLU A 213 -0.14 -9.37 24.26
CA GLU A 213 -1.28 -10.12 24.81
C GLU A 213 -1.55 -11.45 24.10
N ARG A 214 -1.40 -11.46 22.77
CA ARG A 214 -1.54 -12.65 21.91
C ARG A 214 -0.23 -12.82 21.11
N PRO A 215 0.78 -13.46 21.71
CA PRO A 215 2.13 -13.45 21.17
C PRO A 215 2.35 -14.50 20.06
N ASP A 216 1.46 -15.47 19.93
CA ASP A 216 1.52 -16.53 18.92
C ASP A 216 0.68 -16.12 17.70
N PHE A 217 1.35 -15.89 16.58
CA PHE A 217 0.73 -15.58 15.30
C PHE A 217 0.59 -16.83 14.47
N GLU A 218 -0.55 -16.96 13.78
CA GLU A 218 -0.70 -17.98 12.76
C GLU A 218 0.16 -17.61 11.54
N LYS A 219 1.16 -18.43 11.24
CA LYS A 219 2.11 -18.22 10.14
C LYS A 219 1.60 -18.93 8.89
N ARG A 220 1.18 -18.16 7.89
CA ARG A 220 0.60 -18.67 6.64
C ARG A 220 1.51 -18.35 5.45
N HIS A 221 1.91 -19.41 4.74
CA HIS A 221 2.52 -19.25 3.43
C HIS A 221 1.43 -19.20 2.36
N MET A 222 1.35 -18.10 1.62
CA MET A 222 0.27 -17.84 0.66
C MET A 222 0.56 -18.56 -0.66
N ARG A 223 0.43 -19.89 -0.66
CA ARG A 223 0.80 -20.76 -1.80
C ARG A 223 -0.07 -20.56 -3.04
N GLU A 224 -1.26 -20.00 -2.88
CA GLU A 224 -2.23 -19.76 -3.94
C GLU A 224 -2.14 -18.33 -4.50
N CYS A 225 -1.16 -17.54 -4.06
CA CYS A 225 -0.97 -16.20 -4.62
C CYS A 225 -0.58 -16.28 -6.10
N PRO A 226 -0.90 -15.23 -6.90
CA PRO A 226 -0.43 -15.09 -8.26
C PRO A 226 1.06 -15.38 -8.42
N ARG A 227 1.40 -16.16 -9.45
CA ARG A 227 2.77 -16.59 -9.75
C ARG A 227 3.37 -15.75 -10.87
N GLN A 228 4.67 -15.51 -10.77
CA GLN A 228 5.45 -15.01 -11.90
C GLN A 228 5.88 -16.17 -12.79
N GLU A 229 5.99 -15.92 -14.09
CA GLU A 229 6.44 -16.94 -15.06
C GLU A 229 7.94 -16.81 -15.36
N TYR A 230 8.47 -15.58 -15.41
CA TYR A 230 9.88 -15.29 -15.68
C TYR A 230 10.45 -14.25 -14.69
N SER A 231 11.77 -14.23 -14.55
CA SER A 231 12.45 -13.47 -13.49
C SER A 231 12.62 -12.01 -13.90
N ASN A 232 11.94 -11.10 -13.20
CA ASN A 232 12.33 -9.72 -12.82
C ASN A 232 11.13 -8.93 -12.24
N ASP A 233 9.91 -9.47 -12.34
CA ASP A 233 8.68 -8.85 -11.82
C ASP A 233 8.41 -9.07 -10.33
N CYS A 234 9.26 -9.79 -9.60
CA CYS A 234 9.01 -10.13 -8.19
C CYS A 234 8.74 -8.90 -7.30
N GLY A 235 9.38 -7.77 -7.60
CA GLY A 235 9.11 -6.50 -6.92
C GLY A 235 7.71 -5.95 -7.22
N VAL A 236 7.26 -6.06 -8.48
CA VAL A 236 5.93 -5.62 -8.92
C VAL A 236 4.84 -6.50 -8.30
N PHE A 237 5.03 -7.83 -8.32
CA PHE A 237 4.16 -8.78 -7.61
C PHE A 237 4.09 -8.47 -6.12
N SER A 238 5.24 -8.23 -5.46
CA SER A 238 5.29 -7.89 -4.03
C SER A 238 4.49 -6.62 -3.71
N CYS A 239 4.60 -5.57 -4.54
CA CYS A 239 3.81 -4.36 -4.42
C CYS A 239 2.30 -4.61 -4.67
N ALA A 240 1.96 -5.45 -5.64
CA ALA A 240 0.58 -5.82 -5.93
C ALA A 240 -0.06 -6.63 -4.79
N PHE A 241 0.69 -7.55 -4.15
CA PHE A 241 0.24 -8.27 -2.96
C PHE A 241 -0.11 -7.29 -1.83
N ALA A 242 0.78 -6.34 -1.54
CA ALA A 242 0.54 -5.33 -0.52
C ALA A 242 -0.68 -4.43 -0.86
N GLU A 243 -0.89 -4.07 -2.12
CA GLU A 243 -2.03 -3.25 -2.55
C GLU A 243 -3.39 -3.96 -2.36
N HIS A 244 -3.47 -5.26 -2.66
CA HIS A 244 -4.69 -6.04 -2.42
C HIS A 244 -4.99 -6.17 -0.93
N GLU A 245 -3.96 -6.42 -0.14
CA GLU A 245 -4.06 -6.52 1.32
C GLU A 245 -4.43 -5.20 1.98
N ALA A 246 -3.87 -4.10 1.48
CA ALA A 246 -4.22 -2.74 1.87
C ALA A 246 -5.71 -2.42 1.64
N ARG A 247 -6.37 -3.09 0.67
CA ARG A 247 -7.81 -2.95 0.41
C ARG A 247 -8.67 -4.02 1.07
N LYS A 248 -8.08 -4.96 1.81
CA LYS A 248 -8.76 -6.16 2.34
C LYS A 248 -9.51 -6.95 1.26
N VAL A 249 -8.96 -6.97 0.04
CA VAL A 249 -9.47 -7.82 -1.05
C VAL A 249 -8.59 -9.04 -1.20
N ALA A 250 -9.17 -10.13 -1.71
CA ALA A 250 -8.41 -11.34 -1.96
C ALA A 250 -7.28 -11.07 -2.97
N VAL A 251 -6.09 -11.59 -2.70
CA VAL A 251 -4.92 -11.49 -3.58
C VAL A 251 -5.09 -12.44 -4.76
N LYS A 252 -5.93 -12.05 -5.71
CA LYS A 252 -6.30 -12.76 -6.93
C LYS A 252 -6.72 -11.73 -7.99
N GLY A 253 -7.04 -12.18 -9.21
CA GLY A 253 -7.47 -11.27 -10.28
C GLY A 253 -6.32 -10.65 -11.08
N PHE A 254 -5.07 -10.98 -10.76
CA PHE A 254 -3.91 -10.63 -11.60
C PHE A 254 -2.93 -11.80 -11.71
N GLY A 255 -2.06 -11.71 -12.70
CA GLY A 255 -0.92 -12.58 -12.91
C GLY A 255 0.13 -11.92 -13.78
N GLN A 256 0.98 -12.72 -14.40
CA GLN A 256 2.08 -12.26 -15.25
C GLN A 256 1.61 -11.29 -16.36
N ALA A 257 0.45 -11.55 -16.96
CA ALA A 257 -0.11 -10.74 -18.04
C ALA A 257 -0.36 -9.27 -17.67
N GLN A 258 -0.56 -8.95 -16.39
CA GLN A 258 -0.81 -7.58 -15.92
C GLN A 258 0.49 -6.84 -15.51
N MET A 259 1.64 -7.50 -15.46
CA MET A 259 2.88 -6.87 -14.92
C MET A 259 3.33 -5.68 -15.76
N ALA A 260 3.23 -5.74 -17.09
CA ALA A 260 3.56 -4.62 -17.97
C ALA A 260 2.69 -3.39 -17.67
N TYR A 261 1.38 -3.61 -17.47
CA TYR A 261 0.45 -2.55 -17.07
C TYR A 261 0.80 -2.00 -15.67
N PHE A 262 1.03 -2.86 -14.67
CA PHE A 262 1.36 -2.41 -13.32
C PHE A 262 2.67 -1.64 -13.25
N ARG A 263 3.68 -2.01 -14.04
CA ARG A 263 4.92 -1.23 -14.16
C ARG A 263 4.64 0.19 -14.64
N ARG A 264 3.90 0.34 -15.74
CA ARG A 264 3.53 1.65 -16.30
C ARG A 264 2.68 2.46 -15.31
N LYS A 265 1.67 1.82 -14.71
CA LYS A 265 0.83 2.41 -13.65
C LYS A 265 1.68 2.90 -12.48
N MET A 266 2.62 2.10 -11.97
CA MET A 266 3.50 2.49 -10.87
C MET A 266 4.40 3.67 -11.24
N VAL A 267 4.92 3.74 -12.48
CA VAL A 267 5.68 4.91 -12.95
C VAL A 267 4.83 6.18 -12.84
N TYR A 268 3.59 6.11 -13.32
CA TYR A 268 2.65 7.22 -13.20
C TYR A 268 2.39 7.60 -11.75
N GLU A 269 2.01 6.63 -10.91
CA GLU A 269 1.64 6.85 -9.51
C GLU A 269 2.80 7.45 -8.71
N ILE A 270 4.02 6.95 -8.91
CA ILE A 270 5.21 7.44 -8.23
C ILE A 270 5.57 8.84 -8.72
N SER A 271 5.59 9.08 -10.04
CA SER A 271 5.91 10.40 -10.60
C SER A 271 4.91 11.48 -10.19
N LYS A 272 3.64 11.12 -9.96
CA LYS A 272 2.61 12.01 -9.39
C LYS A 272 2.56 12.01 -7.87
N GLY A 273 3.27 11.10 -7.23
CA GLY A 273 3.26 10.87 -5.80
C GLY A 273 1.89 10.44 -5.26
N ARG A 274 0.99 9.86 -6.05
CA ARG A 274 -0.34 9.42 -5.59
C ARG A 274 -0.80 8.18 -6.36
N LEU A 275 -1.50 7.28 -5.68
CA LEU A 275 -2.10 6.12 -6.34
C LEU A 275 -3.24 6.54 -7.27
N LEU A 276 -3.40 5.84 -8.37
CA LEU A 276 -4.62 5.84 -9.18
C LEU A 276 -5.67 5.04 -8.39
N THR A 277 -6.63 5.79 -7.85
CA THR A 277 -7.89 5.28 -7.30
C THR A 277 -8.92 5.35 -8.40
#